data_AF-X1T1E1-F1
#
_entry.id   AF-X1T1E1-F1
#
_cell.length_a   1.000
_cell.length_b   1.000
_cell.length_c   1.000
_cell.angle_alpha   90.00
_cell.angle_beta   90.00
_cell.angle_gamma   90.00
#
_symmetry.space_group_name_H-M   'P 1'
#
loop_
_entity.id
_entity.type
_entity.pdbx_description
1 polymer ?
#
loop_
_entity_poly.entity_id
_entity_poly.type
_entity_poly.pdbx_seq_one_letter_code
_entity_poly.pdbx_strand_id
1 'polypeptide(L)'
;DIEWHKRMARLYPKAQQFLPAALLTIRPPNKIQPFYLNRRQRRRFIKTVITALKSLGYHRGIIFIHLFGDDKTKYAFHLHILVDGGWLDPEPMQELCRKIRRMIYPEWIVKRWGDKLAVNYSYKPTQGQIYQSLEYCSRPTFTQIEGNEQLADSIRGERLIRTWGRWDEAPKWHLDESDKKQQALVSLEKGDCPKCGKPIHWDKGVTPF
;
A
#
# COMPACT_ATOMS: atom_id res chain seq x y z
N ASP A 1 -5.61 13.97 -11.77
CA ASP A 1 -5.69 13.99 -10.30
C ASP A 1 -4.33 14.37 -9.70
N ILE A 2 -4.19 15.60 -9.22
CA ILE A 2 -2.92 16.14 -8.70
C ILE A 2 -2.51 15.47 -7.39
N GLU A 3 -3.46 15.08 -6.54
CA GLU A 3 -3.16 14.51 -5.23
C GLU A 3 -2.54 13.11 -5.36
N TRP A 4 -3.04 12.32 -6.31
CA TRP A 4 -2.46 11.04 -6.65
C TRP A 4 -1.00 11.16 -7.13
N HIS A 5 -0.69 12.13 -8.00
CA HIS A 5 0.69 12.36 -8.45
C HIS A 5 1.61 12.82 -7.30
N LYS A 6 1.12 13.65 -6.37
CA LYS A 6 1.88 14.02 -5.15
C LYS A 6 2.20 12.79 -4.28
N ARG A 7 1.22 11.89 -4.12
CA ARG A 7 1.41 10.64 -3.36
C ARG A 7 2.47 9.75 -4.03
N MET A 8 2.41 9.61 -5.35
CA MET A 8 3.41 8.90 -6.14
C MET A 8 4.80 9.48 -5.95
N ALA A 9 4.98 10.78 -6.17
CA ALA A 9 6.27 11.45 -6.01
C ALA A 9 6.87 11.27 -4.61
N ARG A 10 6.06 11.30 -3.55
CA ARG A 10 6.54 11.07 -2.17
C ARG A 10 6.99 9.63 -1.90
N LEU A 11 6.37 8.66 -2.57
CA LEU A 11 6.66 7.23 -2.35
C LEU A 11 7.71 6.68 -3.29
N TYR A 12 7.91 7.35 -4.42
CA TYR A 12 8.82 6.90 -5.46
C TYR A 12 10.27 6.71 -4.96
N PRO A 13 10.88 7.65 -4.21
CA PRO A 13 12.22 7.44 -3.62
C PRO A 13 12.33 6.21 -2.73
N LYS A 14 11.24 5.84 -2.03
CA LYS A 14 11.18 4.63 -1.22
C LYS A 14 11.08 3.39 -2.08
N ALA A 15 10.22 3.42 -3.10
CA ALA A 15 10.06 2.30 -4.02
C ALA A 15 11.35 1.99 -4.79
N GLN A 16 12.16 3.00 -5.10
CA GLN A 16 13.47 2.83 -5.75
C GLN A 16 14.47 2.04 -4.92
N GLN A 17 14.30 1.96 -3.59
CA GLN A 17 15.17 1.15 -2.73
C GLN A 17 14.81 -0.34 -2.76
N PHE A 18 13.70 -0.73 -3.40
CA PHE A 18 13.34 -2.13 -3.63
C PHE A 18 13.84 -2.61 -4.98
N LEU A 19 14.60 -3.71 -5.01
CA LEU A 19 14.87 -4.53 -6.18
C LEU A 19 15.65 -5.78 -5.72
N PRO A 20 15.15 -7.01 -5.95
CA PRO A 20 13.77 -7.30 -6.30
C PRO A 20 12.80 -7.00 -5.15
N ALA A 21 11.49 -7.03 -5.44
CA ALA A 21 10.45 -6.76 -4.44
C ALA A 21 9.37 -7.84 -4.43
N ALA A 22 8.50 -7.77 -3.42
CA ALA A 22 7.24 -8.49 -3.40
C ALA A 22 6.08 -7.60 -3.00
N LEU A 23 4.92 -7.88 -3.60
CA LEU A 23 3.64 -7.30 -3.21
C LEU A 23 2.85 -8.34 -2.43
N LEU A 24 2.70 -8.11 -1.12
CA LEU A 24 1.79 -8.86 -0.28
C LEU A 24 0.40 -8.23 -0.33
N THR A 25 -0.63 -9.05 -0.53
CA THR A 25 -2.03 -8.61 -0.48
C THR A 25 -2.76 -9.34 0.63
N ILE A 26 -3.33 -8.59 1.58
CA ILE A 26 -4.05 -9.13 2.73
C ILE A 26 -5.47 -8.60 2.73
N ARG A 27 -6.46 -9.49 2.60
CA ARG A 27 -7.88 -9.13 2.65
C ARG A 27 -8.60 -9.94 3.73
N PRO A 28 -9.12 -9.28 4.79
CA PRO A 28 -10.00 -9.92 5.73
C PRO A 28 -11.29 -10.45 5.08
N PRO A 29 -11.84 -11.59 5.55
CA PRO A 29 -13.07 -12.16 5.01
C PRO A 29 -14.26 -11.22 5.24
N ASN A 30 -15.24 -11.27 4.32
CA ASN A 30 -16.39 -10.36 4.33
C ASN A 30 -17.12 -10.31 5.68
N LYS A 31 -17.19 -11.44 6.41
CA LYS A 31 -17.85 -11.51 7.72
C LYS A 31 -17.19 -10.66 8.82
N ILE A 32 -15.90 -10.32 8.68
CA ILE A 32 -15.18 -9.49 9.65
C ILE A 32 -14.84 -8.09 9.12
N GLN A 33 -15.14 -7.81 7.84
CA GLN A 33 -15.03 -6.47 7.26
C GLN A 33 -15.73 -5.39 8.10
N PRO A 34 -16.95 -5.59 8.66
CA PRO A 34 -17.64 -4.55 9.44
C PRO A 34 -16.85 -4.02 10.63
N PHE A 35 -16.02 -4.85 11.29
CA PHE A 35 -15.16 -4.39 12.38
C PHE A 35 -14.15 -3.33 11.94
N TYR A 36 -13.73 -3.38 10.67
CA TYR A 36 -12.78 -2.46 10.09
C TYR A 36 -13.42 -1.18 9.57
N LEU A 37 -14.74 -0.99 9.66
CA LEU A 37 -15.32 0.36 9.49
C LEU A 37 -14.82 1.31 10.58
N ASN A 38 -14.40 0.77 11.73
CA ASN A 38 -13.78 1.54 12.79
C ASN A 38 -12.28 1.77 12.55
N ARG A 39 -11.86 3.04 12.55
CA ARG A 39 -10.45 3.47 12.41
C ARG A 39 -9.49 2.82 13.42
N ARG A 40 -9.90 2.67 14.68
CA ARG A 40 -9.08 2.04 15.73
C ARG A 40 -8.81 0.58 15.41
N GLN A 41 -9.80 -0.15 14.90
CA GLN A 41 -9.64 -1.55 14.52
C GLN A 41 -8.75 -1.72 13.29
N ARG A 42 -8.91 -0.88 12.25
CA ARG A 42 -7.97 -0.86 11.10
C ARG A 42 -6.54 -0.64 11.56
N ARG A 43 -6.31 0.37 12.39
CA ARG A 43 -4.98 0.68 12.94
C ARG A 43 -4.40 -0.47 13.74
N ARG A 44 -5.21 -1.12 14.58
CA ARG A 44 -4.78 -2.30 15.35
C ARG A 44 -4.37 -3.44 14.42
N PHE A 45 -5.18 -3.74 13.41
CA PHE A 45 -4.87 -4.77 12.43
C PHE A 45 -3.60 -4.47 11.65
N ILE A 46 -3.43 -3.24 11.16
CA ILE A 46 -2.21 -2.82 10.45
C ILE A 46 -0.99 -2.92 11.37
N LYS A 47 -1.10 -2.56 12.65
CA LYS A 47 -0.02 -2.73 13.62
C LYS A 47 0.35 -4.20 13.77
N THR A 48 -0.63 -5.09 13.91
CA THR A 48 -0.40 -6.54 13.97
C THR A 48 0.30 -7.04 12.72
N VAL A 49 -0.13 -6.61 11.53
CA VAL A 49 0.50 -6.96 10.25
C VAL A 49 1.95 -6.49 10.19
N ILE A 50 2.24 -5.23 10.55
CA ILE A 50 3.62 -4.70 10.58
C ILE A 50 4.48 -5.52 11.56
N THR A 51 3.97 -5.83 12.75
CA THR A 51 4.69 -6.64 13.73
C THR A 51 5.00 -8.03 13.18
N ALA A 52 4.02 -8.69 12.55
CA ALA A 52 4.20 -10.00 11.94
C ALA A 52 5.27 -9.97 10.85
N LEU A 53 5.21 -9.00 9.92
CA LEU A 53 6.19 -8.86 8.86
C LEU A 53 7.60 -8.58 9.41
N LYS A 54 7.74 -7.72 10.41
CA LYS A 54 9.03 -7.48 11.07
C LYS A 54 9.60 -8.75 11.69
N SER A 55 8.78 -9.56 12.37
CA SER A 55 9.24 -10.83 12.95
C SER A 55 9.56 -11.91 11.92
N LEU A 56 9.13 -11.73 10.66
CA LEU A 56 9.50 -12.58 9.53
C LEU A 56 10.75 -12.07 8.80
N GLY A 57 11.38 -10.99 9.27
CA GLY A 57 12.60 -10.42 8.68
C GLY A 57 12.37 -9.26 7.70
N TYR A 58 11.13 -8.81 7.48
CA TYR A 58 10.87 -7.66 6.60
C TYR A 58 11.22 -6.34 7.33
N HIS A 59 12.41 -5.82 7.07
CA HIS A 59 12.95 -4.64 7.75
C HIS A 59 12.21 -3.32 7.41
N ARG A 60 11.69 -3.20 6.19
CA ARG A 60 10.95 -2.04 5.71
C ARG A 60 9.78 -2.45 4.82
N GLY A 61 8.88 -1.49 4.58
CA GLY A 61 7.79 -1.69 3.64
C GLY A 61 6.82 -0.52 3.56
N ILE A 62 6.03 -0.51 2.48
CA ILE A 62 5.00 0.48 2.19
C ILE A 62 3.64 -0.21 2.21
N ILE A 63 2.76 0.20 3.11
CA ILE A 63 1.37 -0.28 3.21
C ILE A 63 0.44 0.72 2.55
N PHE A 64 -0.39 0.21 1.66
CA PHE A 64 -1.51 0.90 1.05
C PHE A 64 -2.79 0.31 1.62
N ILE A 65 -3.61 1.17 2.23
CA ILE A 65 -4.92 0.82 2.75
C ILE A 65 -5.93 1.07 1.65
N HIS A 66 -6.49 0.00 1.11
CA HIS A 66 -7.57 0.04 0.14
C HIS A 66 -8.88 -0.23 0.87
N LEU A 67 -9.92 0.51 0.52
CA LEU A 67 -11.23 0.47 1.18
C LEU A 67 -12.32 -0.12 0.29
N PHE A 68 -12.06 -0.22 -1.01
CA PHE A 68 -12.93 -0.82 -2.01
C PHE A 68 -12.10 -1.74 -2.91
N GLY A 69 -12.73 -2.76 -3.47
CA GLY A 69 -12.15 -3.60 -4.52
C GLY A 69 -12.54 -3.10 -5.90
N ASP A 70 -12.74 -4.03 -6.84
CA ASP A 70 -13.21 -3.70 -8.20
C ASP A 70 -14.60 -3.04 -8.18
N ASP A 71 -15.47 -3.51 -7.27
CA ASP A 71 -16.75 -2.89 -6.99
C ASP A 71 -16.57 -1.72 -6.01
N LYS A 72 -16.54 -0.50 -6.57
CA LYS A 72 -16.39 0.76 -5.83
C LYS A 72 -17.58 1.12 -4.95
N THR A 73 -18.67 0.37 -5.03
CA THR A 73 -19.87 0.57 -4.19
C THR A 73 -19.82 -0.28 -2.92
N LYS A 74 -18.94 -1.29 -2.87
CA LYS A 74 -18.87 -2.25 -1.77
C LYS A 74 -17.59 -2.14 -0.97
N TYR A 75 -17.75 -1.79 0.30
CA TYR A 75 -16.65 -1.78 1.24
C TYR A 75 -15.92 -3.12 1.26
N ALA A 76 -14.61 -3.05 0.99
CA ALA A 76 -13.72 -4.18 0.88
C ALA A 76 -12.34 -3.75 1.34
N PHE A 77 -12.18 -3.58 2.65
CA PHE A 77 -10.88 -3.24 3.22
C PHE A 77 -9.86 -4.34 2.94
N HIS A 78 -8.72 -3.94 2.42
CA HIS A 78 -7.57 -4.80 2.19
C HIS A 78 -6.29 -3.98 2.20
N LEU A 79 -5.18 -4.68 2.40
CA LEU A 79 -3.85 -4.09 2.43
C LEU A 79 -3.08 -4.60 1.22
N HIS A 80 -2.49 -3.67 0.48
CA HIS A 80 -1.36 -3.96 -0.38
C HIS A 80 -0.09 -3.51 0.32
N ILE A 81 0.93 -4.36 0.29
CA ILE A 81 2.15 -4.15 1.07
C ILE A 81 3.35 -4.45 0.20
N LEU A 82 4.10 -3.41 -0.17
CA LEU A 82 5.33 -3.54 -0.93
C LEU A 82 6.51 -3.68 0.04
N VAL A 83 7.30 -4.75 -0.14
CA VAL A 83 8.46 -5.11 0.70
C VAL A 83 9.61 -5.60 -0.18
N ASP A 84 10.82 -5.64 0.38
CA ASP A 84 11.91 -6.44 -0.20
C ASP A 84 11.45 -7.91 -0.28
N GLY A 85 11.66 -8.58 -1.41
CA GLY A 85 11.18 -9.94 -1.60
C GLY A 85 11.70 -10.59 -2.87
N GLY A 86 12.09 -11.87 -2.77
CA GLY A 86 12.62 -12.68 -3.85
C GLY A 86 11.58 -13.59 -4.51
N TRP A 87 12.03 -14.38 -5.48
CA TRP A 87 11.23 -15.51 -5.95
C TRP A 87 11.05 -16.52 -4.82
N LEU A 88 9.87 -17.11 -4.72
CA LEU A 88 9.56 -18.22 -3.83
C LEU A 88 8.86 -19.30 -4.64
N ASP A 89 9.30 -20.54 -4.51
CA ASP A 89 8.59 -21.67 -5.08
C ASP A 89 7.19 -21.81 -4.42
N PRO A 90 6.24 -22.50 -5.08
CA PRO A 90 4.86 -22.54 -4.64
C PRO A 90 4.66 -22.98 -3.19
N GLU A 91 5.41 -24.00 -2.74
CA GLU A 91 5.30 -24.52 -1.36
C GLU A 91 5.85 -23.53 -0.31
N PRO A 92 7.10 -23.03 -0.39
CA PRO A 92 7.58 -21.96 0.49
C PRO A 92 6.69 -20.71 0.50
N MET A 93 6.15 -20.33 -0.66
CA MET A 93 5.23 -19.20 -0.79
C MET A 93 3.93 -19.45 -0.01
N GLN A 94 3.32 -20.63 -0.18
CA GLN A 94 2.10 -21.01 0.54
C GLN A 94 2.35 -21.07 2.04
N GLU A 95 3.51 -21.61 2.47
CA GLU A 95 3.89 -21.67 3.87
C GLU A 95 4.07 -20.29 4.49
N LEU A 96 4.73 -19.37 3.77
CA LEU A 96 4.84 -17.96 4.19
C LEU A 96 3.45 -17.35 4.37
N CYS A 97 2.55 -17.51 3.40
CA CYS A 97 1.19 -16.97 3.49
C CYS A 97 0.41 -17.59 4.67
N ARG A 98 0.54 -18.90 4.90
CA ARG A 98 -0.08 -19.61 6.04
C ARG A 98 0.46 -19.09 7.38
N LYS A 99 1.78 -18.90 7.46
CA LYS A 99 2.43 -18.33 8.65
C LYS A 99 1.93 -16.91 8.93
N ILE A 100 1.87 -16.05 7.91
CA ILE A 100 1.32 -14.70 8.04
C ILE A 100 -0.12 -14.74 8.57
N ARG A 101 -1.00 -15.59 8.02
CA ARG A 101 -2.40 -15.74 8.50
C ARG A 101 -2.47 -16.03 9.99
N ARG A 102 -1.65 -16.98 10.48
CA ARG A 102 -1.59 -17.37 11.89
C ARG A 102 -1.06 -16.26 12.81
N MET A 103 -0.21 -15.38 12.29
CA MET A 103 0.34 -14.27 13.07
C MET A 103 -0.60 -13.06 13.14
N ILE A 104 -1.43 -12.84 12.11
CA ILE A 104 -2.27 -11.64 12.02
C ILE A 104 -3.71 -11.88 12.48
N TYR A 105 -4.18 -13.13 12.48
CA TYR A 105 -5.51 -13.50 12.93
C TYR A 105 -5.46 -14.39 14.18
N PRO A 106 -6.38 -14.20 15.15
CA PRO A 106 -6.51 -15.11 16.28
C PRO A 106 -6.91 -16.51 15.82
N GLU A 107 -6.55 -17.51 16.61
CA GLU A 107 -6.69 -18.93 16.26
C GLU A 107 -8.10 -19.33 15.84
N TRP A 108 -9.14 -18.81 16.50
CA TRP A 108 -10.53 -19.11 16.14
C TRP A 108 -10.91 -18.61 14.74
N ILE A 109 -10.34 -17.48 14.28
CA ILE A 109 -10.55 -16.97 12.92
C ILE A 109 -9.84 -17.92 11.93
N VAL A 110 -8.61 -18.32 12.26
CA VAL A 110 -7.84 -19.26 11.41
C VAL A 110 -8.54 -20.61 11.33
N LYS A 111 -9.06 -21.17 12.43
CA LYS A 111 -9.83 -22.42 12.43
C LYS A 111 -11.11 -22.32 11.60
N ARG A 112 -11.79 -21.17 11.66
CA ARG A 112 -13.07 -20.98 10.96
C ARG A 112 -12.92 -20.71 9.46
N TRP A 113 -11.88 -19.99 9.06
CA TRP A 113 -11.73 -19.54 7.67
C TRP A 113 -10.48 -20.06 6.97
N GLY A 114 -9.42 -20.43 7.70
CA GLY A 114 -8.22 -21.05 7.15
C GLY A 114 -7.71 -20.34 5.90
N ASP A 115 -7.65 -21.09 4.81
CA ASP A 115 -7.17 -20.63 3.50
C ASP A 115 -8.07 -19.57 2.84
N LYS A 116 -9.32 -19.40 3.31
CA LYS A 116 -10.20 -18.30 2.89
C LYS A 116 -9.75 -16.93 3.42
N LEU A 117 -8.81 -16.89 4.38
CA LEU A 117 -8.13 -15.65 4.76
C LEU A 117 -7.17 -15.28 3.62
N ALA A 118 -7.53 -14.33 2.77
CA ALA A 118 -6.73 -14.01 1.60
C ALA A 118 -5.42 -13.32 2.01
N VAL A 119 -4.30 -14.05 1.87
CA VAL A 119 -2.94 -13.57 1.98
C VAL A 119 -2.20 -14.09 0.75
N ASN A 120 -1.81 -13.18 -0.14
CA ASN A 120 -1.18 -13.50 -1.41
C ASN A 120 0.19 -12.84 -1.48
N TYR A 121 1.15 -13.55 -2.05
CA TYR A 121 2.50 -13.05 -2.36
C TYR A 121 2.63 -12.94 -3.88
N SER A 122 3.19 -11.83 -4.36
CA SER A 122 3.46 -11.64 -5.79
C SER A 122 4.85 -11.08 -5.96
N TYR A 123 5.73 -11.89 -6.55
CA TYR A 123 7.11 -11.50 -6.88
C TYR A 123 7.14 -10.39 -7.93
N LYS A 124 8.05 -9.42 -7.76
CA LYS A 124 8.28 -8.27 -8.64
C LYS A 124 9.77 -8.20 -9.00
N PRO A 125 10.22 -8.98 -10.00
CA PRO A 125 11.63 -9.02 -10.40
C PRO A 125 12.15 -7.73 -11.01
N THR A 126 11.28 -6.90 -11.60
CA THR A 126 11.72 -5.75 -12.41
C THR A 126 11.25 -4.42 -11.84
N GLN A 127 12.02 -3.37 -12.09
CA GLN A 127 11.66 -1.99 -11.77
C GLN A 127 10.27 -1.59 -12.30
N GLY A 128 9.93 -2.00 -13.52
CA GLY A 128 8.64 -1.69 -14.15
C GLY A 128 7.46 -2.31 -13.40
N GLN A 129 7.62 -3.54 -12.88
CA GLN A 129 6.58 -4.20 -12.07
C GLN A 129 6.46 -3.60 -10.67
N ILE A 130 7.57 -3.14 -10.07
CA ILE A 130 7.56 -2.40 -8.80
C ILE A 130 6.83 -1.07 -8.99
N TYR A 131 7.19 -0.32 -10.04
CA TYR A 131 6.53 0.93 -10.40
C TYR A 131 5.04 0.73 -10.68
N GLN A 132 4.66 -0.27 -11.48
CA GLN A 132 3.25 -0.59 -11.76
C GLN A 132 2.48 -0.92 -10.46
N SER A 133 3.11 -1.65 -9.53
CA SER A 133 2.50 -1.96 -8.23
C SER A 133 2.32 -0.68 -7.39
N LEU A 134 3.33 0.19 -7.35
CA LEU A 134 3.23 1.50 -6.69
C LEU A 134 2.13 2.37 -7.31
N GLU A 135 2.07 2.43 -8.64
CA GLU A 135 1.06 3.17 -9.41
C GLU A 135 -0.34 2.67 -9.08
N TYR A 136 -0.56 1.35 -9.19
CA TYR A 136 -1.83 0.72 -8.90
C TYR A 136 -2.26 0.93 -7.45
N CYS A 137 -1.39 0.64 -6.48
CA CYS A 137 -1.73 0.67 -5.06
C CYS A 137 -1.89 2.09 -4.51
N SER A 138 -1.34 3.12 -5.15
CA SER A 138 -1.49 4.51 -4.71
C SER A 138 -2.80 5.17 -5.15
N ARG A 139 -3.52 4.56 -6.10
CA ARG A 139 -4.79 5.08 -6.62
C ARG A 139 -5.83 5.21 -5.49
N PRO A 140 -6.59 6.32 -5.42
CA PRO A 140 -7.69 6.43 -4.47
C PRO A 140 -8.74 5.34 -4.74
N THR A 141 -9.03 4.50 -3.74
CA THR A 141 -10.09 3.49 -3.85
C THR A 141 -11.43 4.01 -3.36
N PHE A 142 -11.45 4.95 -2.42
CA PHE A 142 -12.68 5.57 -1.91
C PHE A 142 -13.10 6.72 -2.82
N THR A 143 -14.06 6.46 -3.72
CA THR A 143 -14.50 7.43 -4.74
C THR A 143 -15.99 7.77 -4.67
N GLN A 144 -16.77 7.12 -3.81
CA GLN A 144 -18.20 7.34 -3.66
C GLN A 144 -18.56 7.56 -2.19
N ILE A 145 -19.01 8.78 -1.87
CA ILE A 145 -19.44 9.15 -0.51
C ILE A 145 -20.87 8.66 -0.25
N GLU A 146 -21.76 8.81 -1.23
CA GLU A 146 -23.18 8.44 -1.10
C GLU A 146 -23.33 6.95 -0.76
N GLY A 147 -24.03 6.67 0.34
CA GLY A 147 -24.20 5.33 0.91
C GLY A 147 -22.98 4.80 1.68
N ASN A 148 -21.94 5.62 1.87
CA ASN A 148 -20.71 5.29 2.58
C ASN A 148 -20.32 6.38 3.61
N GLU A 149 -21.27 7.16 4.10
CA GLU A 149 -21.06 8.32 4.98
C GLU A 149 -20.35 7.91 6.27
N GLN A 150 -20.78 6.80 6.89
CA GLN A 150 -20.12 6.23 8.07
C GLN A 150 -18.64 5.91 7.81
N LEU A 151 -18.34 5.35 6.64
CA LEU A 151 -16.96 5.06 6.26
C LEU A 151 -16.17 6.35 6.02
N ALA A 152 -16.76 7.33 5.31
CA ALA A 152 -16.18 8.65 5.05
C ALA A 152 -15.76 9.34 6.36
N ASP A 153 -16.65 9.35 7.35
CA ASP A 153 -16.38 9.90 8.67
C ASP A 153 -15.25 9.14 9.38
N SER A 154 -15.26 7.80 9.30
CA SER A 154 -14.24 6.98 9.94
C SER A 154 -12.83 7.19 9.36
N ILE A 155 -12.73 7.51 8.07
CA ILE A 155 -11.44 7.69 7.37
C ILE A 155 -11.01 9.16 7.32
N ARG A 156 -11.81 10.08 7.86
CA ARG A 156 -11.49 11.51 7.92
C ARG A 156 -10.14 11.73 8.62
N GLY A 157 -9.19 12.34 7.90
CA GLY A 157 -7.82 12.55 8.37
C GLY A 157 -7.02 11.25 8.60
N GLU A 158 -7.46 10.10 8.11
CA GLU A 158 -6.68 8.86 8.14
C GLU A 158 -5.60 8.84 7.05
N ARG A 159 -4.36 8.58 7.45
CA ARG A 159 -3.29 8.29 6.50
C ARG A 159 -3.51 6.88 5.93
N LEU A 160 -4.01 6.83 4.69
CA LEU A 160 -4.24 5.59 3.94
C LEU A 160 -2.95 4.93 3.43
N ILE A 161 -1.82 5.62 3.54
CA ILE A 161 -0.50 5.08 3.21
C ILE A 161 0.37 5.14 4.46
N ARG A 162 1.07 4.05 4.76
CA ARG A 162 1.98 3.94 5.90
C ARG A 162 3.29 3.32 5.43
N THR A 163 4.38 3.70 6.08
CA THR A 163 5.70 3.07 5.85
C THR A 163 6.31 2.67 7.17
N TRP A 164 7.10 1.61 7.19
CA TRP A 164 7.97 1.27 8.32
C TRP A 164 9.41 1.01 7.85
N GLY A 165 10.32 0.88 8.79
CA GLY A 165 11.73 0.64 8.51
C GLY A 165 12.51 1.91 8.20
N ARG A 166 13.81 1.72 7.95
CA ARG A 166 14.71 2.76 7.47
C ARG A 166 14.64 2.86 5.95
N TRP A 167 14.86 4.07 5.43
CA TRP A 167 14.72 4.43 4.02
C TRP A 167 15.92 5.28 3.58
N ASP A 168 17.10 4.81 3.93
CA ASP A 168 18.41 5.45 3.77
C ASP A 168 19.31 4.70 2.78
N GLU A 169 18.79 3.68 2.11
CA GLU A 169 19.53 3.00 1.03
C GLU A 169 19.55 3.84 -0.25
N ALA A 170 20.63 3.68 -1.01
CA ALA A 170 20.73 4.24 -2.36
C ALA A 170 19.60 3.66 -3.26
N PRO A 171 19.08 4.46 -4.21
CA PRO A 171 18.14 3.95 -5.20
C PRO A 171 18.80 2.81 -6.00
N LYS A 172 18.12 1.68 -6.12
CA LYS A 172 18.55 0.51 -6.90
C LYS A 172 18.18 0.62 -8.36
N TRP A 173 17.27 1.53 -8.70
CA TRP A 173 16.77 1.75 -10.04
C TRP A 173 16.20 3.16 -10.24
N HIS A 174 16.11 3.56 -11.49
CA HIS A 174 15.56 4.83 -11.95
C HIS A 174 14.70 4.58 -13.19
N LEU A 175 13.60 5.31 -13.33
CA LEU A 175 12.84 5.35 -14.59
C LEU A 175 13.60 6.19 -15.61
N ASP A 176 13.64 5.71 -16.85
CA ASP A 176 14.22 6.47 -17.96
C ASP A 176 13.38 7.74 -18.22
N GLU A 177 14.04 8.89 -18.34
CA GLU A 177 13.38 10.20 -18.50
C GLU A 177 12.65 10.37 -19.86
N SER A 178 12.56 9.34 -20.71
CA SER A 178 11.97 9.43 -22.05
C SER A 178 10.44 9.33 -22.09
N ASP A 179 9.80 8.83 -21.03
CA ASP A 179 8.33 8.75 -20.97
C ASP A 179 7.73 10.02 -20.33
N LYS A 180 6.86 10.73 -21.06
CA LYS A 180 6.23 11.99 -20.62
C LYS A 180 5.50 11.86 -19.27
N LYS A 181 4.94 10.69 -18.94
CA LYS A 181 4.31 10.46 -17.63
C LYS A 181 5.34 10.35 -16.51
N GLN A 182 6.51 9.80 -16.80
CA GLN A 182 7.60 9.60 -15.85
C GLN A 182 8.37 10.89 -15.64
N GLN A 183 8.56 11.71 -16.68
CA GLN A 183 9.09 13.08 -16.56
C GLN A 183 8.32 13.90 -15.54
N ALA A 184 6.98 13.83 -15.56
CA ALA A 184 6.16 14.56 -14.60
C ALA A 184 6.42 14.13 -13.15
N LEU A 185 6.68 12.84 -12.90
CA LEU A 185 7.01 12.32 -11.58
C LEU A 185 8.43 12.70 -11.14
N VAL A 186 9.40 12.61 -12.05
CA VAL A 186 10.80 13.00 -11.81
C VAL A 186 10.88 14.49 -11.50
N SER A 187 10.16 15.34 -12.24
CA SER A 187 10.04 16.77 -11.93
C SER A 187 9.44 16.99 -10.54
N LEU A 188 8.33 16.30 -10.21
CA LEU A 188 7.72 16.42 -8.87
C LEU A 188 8.66 15.94 -7.74
N GLU A 189 9.48 14.91 -7.97
CA GLU A 189 10.50 14.44 -7.03
C GLU A 189 11.60 15.49 -6.82
N LYS A 190 12.08 16.11 -7.90
CA LYS A 190 13.06 17.21 -7.87
C LYS A 190 12.48 18.51 -7.28
N GLY A 191 11.17 18.52 -7.00
CA GLY A 191 10.47 19.68 -6.45
C GLY A 191 10.00 20.67 -7.52
N ASP A 192 10.00 20.29 -8.80
CA ASP A 192 9.66 21.13 -9.93
C ASP A 192 8.27 20.85 -10.50
N CYS A 193 7.62 21.89 -11.01
CA CYS A 193 6.32 21.79 -11.64
C CYS A 193 6.43 21.00 -12.95
N PRO A 194 5.73 19.86 -13.10
CA PRO A 194 5.83 19.03 -14.28
C PRO A 194 5.25 19.67 -15.55
N LYS A 195 4.58 20.83 -15.43
CA LYS A 195 4.05 21.60 -16.56
C LYS A 195 4.94 22.77 -16.98
N CYS A 196 5.62 23.42 -16.03
CA CYS A 196 6.35 24.67 -16.30
C CYS A 196 7.81 24.67 -15.81
N GLY A 197 8.28 23.60 -15.17
CA GLY A 197 9.66 23.43 -14.71
C GLY A 197 10.07 24.30 -13.52
N LYS A 198 9.17 25.13 -12.96
CA LYS A 198 9.47 26.01 -11.83
C LYS A 198 9.44 25.25 -10.50
N PRO A 199 10.28 25.59 -9.51
CA PRO A 199 10.19 25.04 -8.17
C PRO A 199 8.79 25.21 -7.58
N ILE A 200 8.25 24.12 -7.03
CA ILE A 200 6.93 24.08 -6.40
C ILE A 200 7.08 24.45 -4.93
N HIS A 201 6.42 25.55 -4.54
CA HIS A 201 6.16 25.83 -3.15
C HIS A 201 4.84 25.16 -2.74
N TRP A 202 4.91 24.12 -1.92
CA TRP A 202 3.71 23.45 -1.41
C TRP A 202 3.20 24.19 -0.17
N ASP A 203 2.00 24.76 -0.24
CA ASP A 203 1.35 25.30 0.96
C ASP A 203 1.17 24.18 1.99
N LYS A 204 1.75 24.37 3.18
CA LYS A 204 1.71 23.41 4.29
C LYS A 204 0.38 23.42 5.05
N GLY A 205 -0.61 24.19 4.59
CA GLY A 205 -1.92 24.35 5.23
C GLY A 205 -2.99 23.47 4.59
N VAL A 206 -3.80 22.82 5.42
CA VAL A 206 -5.13 22.37 4.99
C VAL A 206 -5.96 23.63 4.85
N THR A 207 -6.33 24.02 3.64
CA THR A 207 -7.30 25.10 3.43
C THR A 207 -8.62 24.66 4.03
N PRO A 208 -9.17 25.32 5.06
CA PRO A 208 -10.50 25.02 5.56
C PRO A 208 -11.51 25.46 4.50
N PHE A 209 -12.41 24.57 4.11
CA PHE A 209 -13.69 24.90 3.49
C PHE A 209 -14.79 24.32 4.38
#